data_AF-A0A091TL35-F1
#
_entry.id   AF-A0A091TL35-F1
#
_cell.length_a   1.000
_cell.length_b   1.000
_cell.length_c   1.000
_cell.angle_alpha   90.00
_cell.angle_beta   90.00
_cell.angle_gamma   90.00
#
_symmetry.space_group_name_H-M   'P 1'
#
loop_
_entity.id
_entity.type
_entity.pdbx_description
1 polymer ?
#
loop_
_entity_poly.entity_id
_entity_poly.type
_entity_poly.pdbx_seq_one_letter_code
_entity_poly.pdbx_strand_id
1 'polypeptide(L)'
;MAFERITQKDWYKILDAKPSDSLAELKRKYQRLALLYHPDKQKADVPAGEVEERVQRFIEIDQAWKILGNEETKKEYDLQQRG
;
A
#
# COMPACT_ATOMS: atom_id res chain seq x y z
N MET A 1 20.11 8.86 3.80
CA MET A 1 18.96 9.54 3.20
C MET A 1 18.06 8.47 2.60
N ALA A 2 16.99 8.04 3.30
CA ALA A 2 16.14 6.90 2.91
C ALA A 2 14.79 7.34 2.31
N PHE A 3 14.57 8.65 2.15
CA PHE A 3 13.28 9.24 1.79
C PHE A 3 13.15 9.60 0.29
N GLU A 4 14.24 9.58 -0.49
CA GLU A 4 14.25 10.03 -1.91
C GLU A 4 13.44 9.16 -2.88
N ARG A 5 12.91 8.00 -2.47
CA ARG A 5 12.06 7.14 -3.32
C ARG A 5 10.58 7.17 -2.96
N ILE A 6 10.21 7.82 -1.86
CA ILE A 6 8.84 7.81 -1.33
C ILE A 6 7.92 8.75 -2.13
N THR A 7 8.47 9.78 -2.78
CA THR A 7 7.72 10.81 -3.50
C THR A 7 7.20 10.39 -4.88
N GLN A 8 7.80 9.41 -5.55
CA GLN A 8 7.31 8.93 -6.86
C GLN A 8 6.20 7.88 -6.75
N LYS A 9 6.06 7.20 -5.60
CA LYS A 9 5.01 6.20 -5.41
C LYS A 9 3.85 6.81 -4.64
N ASP A 10 2.72 6.96 -5.32
CA ASP A 10 1.44 7.31 -4.71
C ASP A 10 0.98 6.16 -3.80
N TRP A 11 1.39 6.16 -2.52
CA TRP A 11 0.94 5.17 -1.53
C TRP A 11 -0.58 5.17 -1.39
N TYR A 12 -1.21 6.33 -1.58
CA TYR A 12 -2.65 6.46 -1.67
C TYR A 12 -3.21 5.59 -2.81
N LYS A 13 -2.68 5.69 -4.04
CA LYS A 13 -3.14 4.84 -5.16
C LYS A 13 -2.89 3.35 -4.91
N ILE A 14 -1.77 2.99 -4.28
CA ILE A 14 -1.45 1.60 -3.96
C ILE A 14 -2.47 1.00 -3.00
N LEU A 15 -2.87 1.78 -1.99
CA LEU A 15 -3.96 1.42 -1.06
C LEU A 15 -5.36 1.64 -1.64
N ASP A 16 -5.47 1.96 -2.93
CA ASP A 16 -6.72 2.37 -3.58
C ASP A 16 -7.44 3.51 -2.81
N ALA A 17 -6.69 4.31 -2.07
CA ALA A 17 -7.16 5.36 -1.19
C ALA A 17 -6.90 6.75 -1.76
N LYS A 18 -7.53 7.74 -1.14
CA LYS A 18 -7.37 9.16 -1.45
C LYS A 18 -6.61 9.86 -0.32
N PRO A 19 -5.89 10.95 -0.60
CA PRO A 19 -5.31 11.80 0.45
C PRO A 19 -6.36 12.35 1.42
N SER A 20 -7.60 12.52 0.95
CA SER A 20 -8.75 12.89 1.79
C SER A 20 -9.32 11.75 2.63
N ASP A 21 -8.89 10.49 2.44
CA ASP A 21 -9.40 9.37 3.22
C ASP A 21 -8.88 9.40 4.66
N SER A 22 -9.78 9.08 5.59
CA SER A 22 -9.46 8.92 7.00
C SER A 22 -8.68 7.62 7.24
N LEU A 23 -7.96 7.56 8.37
CA LEU A 23 -7.16 6.41 8.75
C LEU A 23 -7.99 5.11 8.86
N ALA A 24 -9.27 5.24 9.26
CA ALA A 24 -10.23 4.14 9.26
C ALA A 24 -10.55 3.60 7.85
N GLU A 25 -10.69 4.48 6.86
CA GLU A 25 -10.95 4.10 5.46
C GLU A 25 -9.71 3.48 4.83
N LEU A 26 -8.52 4.04 5.09
CA LEU A 26 -7.24 3.45 4.71
C LEU A 26 -7.10 2.02 5.26
N LYS A 27 -7.46 1.80 6.52
CA LYS A 27 -7.41 0.47 7.16
C LYS A 27 -8.33 -0.53 6.48
N ARG A 28 -9.56 -0.10 6.16
CA ARG A 28 -10.55 -0.94 5.46
C ARG A 28 -10.06 -1.33 4.07
N LYS A 29 -9.50 -0.37 3.32
CA LYS A 29 -8.95 -0.62 1.99
C LYS A 29 -7.74 -1.55 2.06
N TYR A 30 -6.81 -1.32 3.00
CA TYR A 30 -5.68 -2.22 3.27
C TYR A 30 -6.15 -3.65 3.49
N GLN A 31 -7.10 -3.86 4.41
CA GLN A 31 -7.63 -5.20 4.70
C GLN A 31 -8.24 -5.87 3.46
N ARG A 32 -9.00 -5.12 2.66
CA ARG A 32 -9.59 -5.62 1.42
C ARG A 32 -8.54 -6.02 0.39
N LEU A 33 -7.52 -5.19 0.20
CA LEU A 33 -6.44 -5.45 -0.75
C LEU A 33 -5.55 -6.59 -0.28
N ALA A 34 -5.20 -6.64 1.01
CA ALA A 34 -4.44 -7.72 1.63
C ALA A 34 -5.11 -9.08 1.37
N LEU A 35 -6.43 -9.17 1.52
CA LEU A 35 -7.20 -10.38 1.22
C LEU A 35 -7.31 -10.70 -0.28
N LEU A 36 -7.26 -9.68 -1.15
CA LEU A 36 -7.35 -9.84 -2.61
C LEU A 36 -6.04 -10.36 -3.21
N TYR A 37 -4.91 -9.84 -2.71
CA TYR A 37 -3.57 -10.18 -3.16
C TYR A 37 -2.91 -11.29 -2.33
N HIS A 38 -3.61 -11.84 -1.32
CA HIS A 38 -3.07 -12.89 -0.46
C HIS A 38 -2.68 -14.14 -1.26
N PRO A 39 -1.46 -14.69 -1.07
CA PRO A 39 -1.00 -15.87 -1.81
C PRO A 39 -1.85 -17.11 -1.51
N ASP A 40 -2.43 -17.22 -0.31
CA ASP A 40 -3.30 -18.35 0.09
C ASP A 40 -4.60 -18.44 -0.73
N LYS A 41 -5.07 -17.34 -1.32
CA LYS A 41 -6.24 -17.36 -2.21
C LYS A 41 -5.91 -17.72 -3.65
N GLN A 42 -4.64 -18.00 -3.94
CA GLN A 42 -4.21 -18.38 -5.28
C GLN A 42 -4.57 -19.85 -5.51
N LYS A 43 -5.17 -20.11 -6.68
CA LYS A 43 -5.39 -21.48 -7.12
C LYS A 43 -4.04 -22.13 -7.41
N ALA A 44 -3.91 -23.43 -7.19
CA ALA A 44 -2.65 -24.16 -7.47
C ALA A 44 -2.18 -24.06 -8.94
N ASP A 45 -3.06 -23.61 -9.85
CA ASP A 45 -2.80 -23.46 -11.28
C ASP A 45 -2.24 -22.08 -11.69
N VAL A 46 -2.03 -21.16 -10.73
CA VAL A 46 -1.52 -19.82 -11.04
C VAL A 46 -0.02 -19.90 -11.35
N PRO A 47 0.46 -19.36 -12.49
CA PRO A 47 1.88 -19.38 -12.82
C PRO A 47 2.71 -18.60 -11.79
N ALA A 48 3.94 -19.05 -11.53
CA ALA A 48 4.83 -18.47 -10.52
C ALA A 48 5.05 -16.95 -10.70
N GLY A 49 5.06 -16.45 -11.94
CA GLY A 49 5.15 -15.01 -12.22
C GLY A 49 3.97 -14.22 -11.66
N GLU A 50 2.74 -14.74 -11.73
CA GLU A 50 1.57 -14.07 -11.15
C GLU A 50 1.60 -14.12 -9.61
N VAL A 51 2.17 -15.18 -9.04
CA VAL A 51 2.39 -15.29 -7.58
C VAL A 51 3.34 -14.20 -7.12
N GLU A 52 4.47 -14.04 -7.80
CA GLU A 52 5.45 -12.97 -7.52
C GLU A 52 4.83 -11.58 -7.68
N GLU A 53 4.08 -11.30 -8.75
CA GLU A 53 3.41 -10.01 -8.94
C GLU A 53 2.41 -9.69 -7.82
N ARG A 54 1.65 -10.70 -7.36
CA ARG A 54 0.72 -10.52 -6.24
C ARG A 54 1.44 -10.29 -4.92
N VAL A 55 2.53 -11.01 -4.65
CA VAL A 55 3.38 -10.79 -3.48
C VAL A 55 3.99 -9.38 -3.54
N GLN A 56 4.47 -8.95 -4.70
CA GLN A 56 5.00 -7.60 -4.92
C GLN A 56 3.94 -6.54 -4.61
N ARG A 57 2.72 -6.69 -5.16
CA ARG A 57 1.57 -5.83 -4.86
C ARG A 57 1.26 -5.80 -3.37
N PHE A 58 1.25 -6.96 -2.71
CA PHE A 58 1.01 -7.06 -1.27
C PHE A 58 2.08 -6.30 -0.45
N ILE A 59 3.36 -6.44 -0.82
CA ILE A 59 4.46 -5.70 -0.18
C ILE A 59 4.25 -4.20 -0.35
N GLU A 60 3.87 -3.74 -1.55
CA GLU A 60 3.58 -2.33 -1.80
C GLU A 60 2.40 -1.83 -0.95
N ILE A 61 1.34 -2.62 -0.82
CA ILE A 61 0.17 -2.32 0.03
C ILE A 61 0.57 -2.23 1.51
N ASP A 62 1.43 -3.12 1.99
CA ASP A 62 1.93 -3.10 3.37
C ASP A 62 2.83 -1.88 3.64
N GLN A 63 3.71 -1.54 2.70
CA GLN A 63 4.53 -0.33 2.76
C GLN A 63 3.66 0.93 2.78
N ALA A 64 2.66 0.99 1.91
CA ALA A 64 1.70 2.09 1.87
C ALA A 64 0.97 2.24 3.22
N TRP A 65 0.57 1.13 3.84
CA TRP A 65 -0.09 1.14 5.14
C TRP A 65 0.85 1.54 6.29
N LYS A 66 2.13 1.16 6.26
CA LYS A 66 3.11 1.64 7.24
C LYS A 66 3.30 3.16 7.20
N ILE A 67 3.17 3.76 6.03
CA ILE A 67 3.32 5.20 5.84
C ILE A 67 2.00 5.93 6.11
N LEU A 68 0.87 5.44 5.61
CA LEU A 68 -0.42 6.15 5.71
C LEU A 68 -1.24 5.76 6.94
N GLY A 69 -0.97 4.59 7.53
CA GLY A 69 -1.68 4.03 8.66
C GLY A 69 -1.20 4.53 10.02
N ASN A 70 -0.15 5.36 10.07
CA ASN A 70 0.29 6.02 11.30
C ASN A 70 0.25 7.54 11.07
N GLU A 71 -0.29 8.29 12.04
CA GLU A 71 -0.52 9.73 11.89
C GLU A 71 0.78 10.50 11.72
N GLU A 72 1.86 10.07 12.39
CA GLU A 72 3.17 10.71 12.30
C GLU A 72 3.78 10.55 10.90
N THR A 73 3.86 9.31 10.39
CA THR A 73 4.40 9.02 9.07
C THR A 73 3.51 9.55 7.95
N LYS A 74 2.18 9.54 8.13
CA LYS A 74 1.23 10.13 7.19
C LYS A 74 1.44 11.64 7.09
N LYS A 75 1.62 12.32 8.22
CA LYS A 75 1.85 13.76 8.27
C LYS A 75 3.17 14.14 7.63
N GLU A 76 4.23 13.36 7.86
CA GLU A 76 5.52 13.57 7.21
C GLU A 76 5.44 13.33 5.69
N TYR A 77 4.71 12.29 5.27
CA TYR A 77 4.46 12.02 3.85
C TYR A 77 3.65 13.13 3.18
N ASP A 78 2.57 13.61 3.81
CA ASP A 78 1.75 14.71 3.30
C ASP A 78 2.55 16.01 3.18
N LEU A 79 3.43 16.28 4.16
CA LEU A 79 4.34 17.42 4.13
C LEU A 79 5.34 17.31 2.97
N GLN A 80 5.90 16.11 2.73
CA GLN A 80 6.81 15.86 1.60
C GLN A 80 6.12 15.93 0.23
N GLN A 81 4.83 15.56 0.15
CA GLN A 81 4.09 15.56 -1.11
C GLN A 81 3.62 16.97 -1.52
N ARG A 82 3.55 17.91 -0.56
CA ARG A 82 3.04 19.27 -0.75
C ARG A 82 4.14 20.35 -0.89
N GLY A 83 5.41 19.97 -0.78
CA GLY A 83 6.58 20.85 -0.97
C GLY A 83 7.15 20.72 -2.38
#